data_AF-A0A965VT72-F1
#
_entry.id   AF-A0A965VT72-F1
#
_cell.length_a   1.000
_cell.length_b   1.000
_cell.length_c   1.000
_cell.angle_alpha   90.00
_cell.angle_beta   90.00
_cell.angle_gamma   90.00
#
_symmetry.space_group_name_H-M   'P 1'
#
loop_
_entity.id
_entity.type
_entity.pdbx_description
1 polymer ?
#
loop_
_entity_poly.entity_id
_entity_poly.type
_entity_poly.pdbx_seq_one_letter_code
_entity_poly.pdbx_strand_id
1 'polypeptide(L)'
;MKMIGTRISFNDSKNKLTIVIEPEKNVLVNSLMGAWLSMWITIGITVIWSLLELKLKEQEKIILYIFLVFWTYYAVKVTRSFLWLLFG
;
A
#
# COMPACT_ATOMS: atom_id res chain seq x y z
N MET A 1 31.20 -3.70 -8.28
CA MET A 1 30.72 -2.76 -7.25
C MET A 1 31.43 -3.09 -5.95
N LYS A 2 32.02 -2.09 -5.27
CA LYS A 2 32.61 -2.28 -3.94
C LYS A 2 31.64 -1.74 -2.89
N MET A 3 31.44 -2.48 -1.82
CA MET A 3 30.60 -2.10 -0.68
C MET A 3 31.46 -1.38 0.36
N ILE A 4 31.08 -0.16 0.75
CA ILE A 4 31.73 0.58 1.85
C ILE A 4 30.96 0.38 3.17
N GLY A 5 29.69 -0.04 3.08
CA GLY A 5 28.88 -0.44 4.24
C GLY A 5 27.67 -1.27 3.82
N THR A 6 26.78 -1.58 4.76
CA THR A 6 25.56 -2.38 4.52
C THR A 6 24.57 -1.75 3.54
N ARG A 7 24.66 -0.44 3.30
CA ARG A 7 23.69 0.35 2.52
C ARG A 7 24.30 1.24 1.44
N ILE A 8 25.63 1.30 1.36
CA ILE A 8 26.35 2.20 0.46
C ILE A 8 27.28 1.37 -0.40
N SER A 9 26.95 1.30 -1.68
CA SER A 9 27.81 0.72 -2.71
C SER A 9 28.31 1.80 -3.63
N PHE A 10 29.56 1.66 -4.07
CA PHE A 10 30.13 2.57 -5.07
C PHE A 10 30.71 1.78 -6.24
N ASN A 11 30.60 2.38 -7.41
CA ASN A 11 31.25 1.94 -8.62
C ASN A 11 32.08 3.09 -9.15
N ASP A 12 33.40 2.95 -9.04
CA ASP A 12 34.35 3.91 -9.57
C ASP A 12 34.80 3.43 -10.96
N SER A 13 34.41 4.15 -12.00
CA SER A 13 34.84 3.95 -13.38
C SER A 13 35.69 5.15 -13.79
N LYS A 14 36.68 4.95 -14.68
CA LYS A 14 37.66 5.98 -15.10
C LYS A 14 37.10 7.38 -15.44
N ASN A 15 35.81 7.49 -15.77
CA ASN A 15 35.16 8.74 -16.15
C ASN A 15 33.91 9.08 -15.32
N LYS A 16 33.52 8.25 -14.34
CA LYS A 16 32.33 8.47 -13.50
C LYS A 16 32.38 7.70 -12.19
N LEU A 17 32.01 8.38 -11.10
CA LEU A 17 31.74 7.77 -9.81
C LEU A 17 30.23 7.61 -9.65
N THR A 18 29.76 6.38 -9.43
CA THR A 18 28.35 6.10 -9.10
C THR A 18 28.26 5.63 -7.66
N ILE A 19 27.51 6.36 -6.84
CA ILE A 19 27.23 6.02 -5.44
C ILE A 19 25.75 5.63 -5.37
N VAL A 20 25.47 4.43 -4.88
CA VAL A 20 24.09 3.94 -4.66
C VAL A 20 23.87 3.87 -3.15
N ILE A 21 22.88 4.62 -2.67
CA ILE A 21 22.46 4.65 -1.27
C ILE A 21 21.11 3.95 -1.18
N GLU A 22 21.07 2.80 -0.51
CA GLU A 22 19.82 2.07 -0.32
C GLU A 22 19.00 2.67 0.84
N PRO A 23 17.69 2.92 0.66
CA PRO A 23 16.82 3.42 1.71
C PRO A 23 16.68 2.42 2.85
N GLU A 24 16.35 2.92 4.04
CA GLU A 24 16.28 2.11 5.25
C GLU A 24 15.01 1.27 5.22
N LYS A 25 15.16 -0.04 5.15
CA LYS A 25 14.00 -0.95 5.23
C LYS A 25 13.58 -1.08 6.69
N ASN A 26 12.69 -0.20 7.13
CA ASN A 26 12.06 -0.32 8.44
C ASN A 26 10.93 -1.36 8.37
N VAL A 27 11.29 -2.61 8.70
CA VAL A 27 10.35 -3.75 8.68
C VAL A 27 9.11 -3.49 9.53
N LEU A 28 9.24 -2.75 10.63
CA LEU A 28 8.14 -2.42 11.53
C LEU A 28 7.13 -1.48 10.85
N VAL A 29 7.63 -0.43 10.20
CA VAL A 29 6.79 0.52 9.44
C VAL A 29 6.10 -0.19 8.28
N ASN A 30 6.81 -1.06 7.56
CA ASN A 30 6.25 -1.84 6.46
C ASN A 30 5.14 -2.79 6.95
N SER A 31 5.34 -3.45 8.08
CA SER A 31 4.34 -4.34 8.69
C SER A 31 3.09 -3.57 9.13
N LEU A 32 3.28 -2.41 9.77
CA LEU A 32 2.18 -1.54 10.20
C LEU A 32 1.35 -1.02 9.01
N MET A 33 1.99 -0.61 7.91
CA MET A 33 1.26 -0.21 6.70
C MET A 33 0.54 -1.40 6.05
N GLY A 34 1.12 -2.60 6.09
CA GLY A 34 0.46 -3.81 5.62
C GLY A 34 -0.79 -4.15 6.44
N ALA A 35 -0.70 -4.06 7.77
CA ALA A 35 -1.85 -4.24 8.66
C ALA A 35 -2.94 -3.19 8.40
N TRP A 36 -2.54 -1.93 8.19
CA TRP A 36 -3.46 -0.85 7.83
C TRP A 36 -4.21 -1.14 6.51
N LEU A 37 -3.49 -1.59 5.48
CA LEU A 37 -4.09 -1.96 4.20
C LEU A 37 -5.04 -3.17 4.33
N SER A 38 -4.68 -4.15 5.15
CA SER A 38 -5.53 -5.30 5.44
C SER A 38 -6.87 -4.88 6.09
N MET A 39 -6.84 -3.93 7.03
CA MET A 39 -8.06 -3.36 7.61
C MET A 39 -8.95 -2.70 6.55
N TRP A 40 -8.36 -1.91 5.64
CA TRP A 40 -9.10 -1.31 4.53
C TRP A 40 -9.83 -2.36 3.69
N ILE A 41 -9.10 -3.40 3.25
CA ILE A 41 -9.66 -4.50 2.44
C ILE A 41 -10.77 -5.23 3.17
N THR A 42 -10.58 -5.52 4.47
CA THR A 42 -11.58 -6.22 5.28
C THR A 42 -12.90 -5.46 5.32
N ILE A 43 -12.86 -4.12 5.47
CA ILE A 43 -14.07 -3.27 5.43
C ILE A 43 -14.77 -3.34 4.08
N GLY A 44 -14.01 -3.32 2.97
CA GLY A 44 -14.61 -3.44 1.64
C GLY A 44 -15.30 -4.79 1.44
N ILE A 45 -14.64 -5.87 1.86
CA ILE A 45 -15.18 -7.24 1.76
C ILE A 45 -16.46 -7.37 2.60
N THR A 46 -16.48 -6.87 3.83
CA THR A 46 -17.67 -6.97 4.69
C THR A 46 -18.84 -6.20 4.13
N VAL A 47 -18.61 -5.03 3.51
CA VAL A 47 -19.67 -4.24 2.86
C VAL A 47 -20.17 -4.91 1.58
N ILE A 48 -19.29 -5.51 0.78
CA ILE A 48 -19.70 -6.27 -0.40
C ILE A 48 -20.52 -7.49 0.02
N TRP A 49 -20.10 -8.21 1.05
CA TRP A 49 -20.84 -9.34 1.59
C TRP A 49 -22.21 -8.92 2.14
N SER A 50 -22.28 -7.79 2.84
CA SER A 50 -23.53 -7.25 3.39
C SER A 50 -24.55 -6.92 2.29
N LEU A 51 -24.09 -6.44 1.12
CA LEU A 51 -24.95 -6.16 -0.04
C LEU A 51 -25.54 -7.43 -0.69
N LEU A 52 -24.86 -8.57 -0.57
CA LEU A 52 -25.27 -9.84 -1.17
C LEU A 52 -26.20 -10.64 -0.25
N GLU A 53 -25.90 -10.69 1.04
CA GLU A 53 -26.59 -11.59 1.99
C GLU A 53 -27.77 -10.91 2.71
N LEU A 54 -27.69 -9.61 3.00
CA LEU A 54 -28.71 -8.93 3.81
C LEU A 54 -29.87 -8.42 2.95
N LYS A 55 -31.09 -8.57 3.48
CA LYS A 55 -32.29 -7.92 2.95
C LYS A 55 -32.31 -6.44 3.33
N LEU A 56 -31.57 -5.64 2.56
CA LEU A 56 -31.47 -4.19 2.72
C LEU A 56 -32.62 -3.47 2.00
N LYS A 57 -33.13 -2.40 2.60
CA LYS A 57 -34.02 -1.44 1.95
C LYS A 57 -33.29 -0.71 0.83
N GLU A 58 -34.04 -0.19 -0.12
CA GLU A 58 -33.47 0.50 -1.29
C GLU A 58 -32.59 1.69 -0.90
N GLN A 59 -32.98 2.46 0.12
CA GLN A 59 -32.19 3.57 0.63
C GLN A 59 -30.85 3.12 1.24
N GLU A 60 -30.83 2.01 1.98
CA GLU A 60 -29.62 1.46 2.59
C GLU A 60 -28.64 0.99 1.53
N LYS A 61 -29.15 0.36 0.45
CA LYS A 61 -28.32 -0.06 -0.69
C LYS A 61 -27.67 1.15 -1.37
N ILE A 62 -28.42 2.23 -1.61
CA ILE A 62 -27.88 3.46 -2.23
C ILE A 62 -26.72 4.03 -1.39
N ILE A 63 -26.91 4.10 -0.06
CA ILE A 63 -25.85 4.59 0.85
C ILE A 63 -24.61 3.71 0.76
N LEU A 64 -24.76 2.38 0.78
CA LEU A 64 -23.64 1.46 0.66
C LEU A 64 -22.94 1.52 -0.70
N TYR A 65 -23.68 1.73 -1.79
CA TYR A 65 -23.07 1.94 -3.11
C TYR A 65 -22.24 3.22 -3.16
N ILE A 66 -22.76 4.32 -2.64
CA ILE A 66 -22.02 5.59 -2.56
C ILE A 66 -20.76 5.39 -1.70
N PHE A 67 -20.92 4.76 -0.53
CA PHE A 67 -19.79 4.42 0.34
C PHE A 67 -18.73 3.59 -0.40
N LEU A 68 -19.12 2.56 -1.15
CA LEU A 68 -18.19 1.71 -1.90
C LEU A 68 -17.42 2.47 -2.98
N VAL A 69 -18.04 3.44 -3.66
CA VAL A 69 -17.34 4.29 -4.65
C VAL A 69 -16.24 5.10 -3.97
N PHE A 70 -16.55 5.78 -2.88
CA PHE A 70 -15.55 6.53 -2.11
C PHE A 70 -14.49 5.60 -1.51
N TRP A 71 -14.91 4.50 -0.91
CA TRP A 71 -14.01 3.50 -0.33
C TRP A 71 -13.04 2.96 -1.38
N THR A 72 -13.50 2.64 -2.58
CA THR A 72 -12.64 2.11 -3.67
C THR A 72 -11.57 3.12 -4.07
N TYR A 73 -11.93 4.40 -4.20
CA TYR A 73 -10.97 5.46 -4.49
C TYR A 73 -9.86 5.52 -3.42
N TYR A 74 -10.24 5.50 -2.14
CA TYR A 74 -9.25 5.50 -1.05
C TYR A 74 -8.46 4.20 -0.96
N ALA A 75 -9.08 3.04 -1.20
CA ALA A 75 -8.42 1.75 -1.21
C ALA A 75 -7.31 1.69 -2.26
N VAL A 76 -7.56 2.19 -3.48
CA VAL A 76 -6.54 2.31 -4.53
C VAL A 76 -5.41 3.24 -4.09
N LYS A 77 -5.76 4.39 -3.49
CA LYS A 77 -4.76 5.37 -3.03
C LYS A 77 -3.86 4.82 -1.93
N VAL A 78 -4.43 4.16 -0.93
CA VAL A 78 -3.70 3.51 0.17
C VAL A 78 -2.83 2.36 -0.35
N THR A 79 -3.36 1.55 -1.27
CA THR A 79 -2.61 0.46 -1.90
C THR A 79 -1.41 0.97 -2.69
N ARG A 80 -1.57 2.05 -3.45
CA ARG A 80 -0.46 2.66 -4.18
C ARG A 80 0.64 3.15 -3.25
N SER A 81 0.29 3.79 -2.13
CA SER A 81 1.26 4.22 -1.12
C SER A 81 2.00 3.02 -0.50
N PHE A 82 1.30 1.91 -0.23
CA PHE A 82 1.92 0.70 0.30
C PHE A 82 2.85 0.02 -0.70
N LEU A 83 2.44 -0.06 -1.98
CA LEU A 83 3.28 -0.60 -3.06
C LEU A 83 4.55 0.23 -3.26
N TRP A 84 4.44 1.56 -3.22
CA TRP A 84 5.61 2.45 -3.26
C TRP A 84 6.59 2.17 -2.11
N LEU A 85 6.07 1.93 -0.92
CA LEU A 85 6.88 1.62 0.26
C LEU A 85 7.55 0.23 0.19
N LEU A 86 6.99 -0.71 -0.56
CA LEU A 86 7.58 -2.03 -0.80
C LEU A 86 8.59 -2.06 -1.95
N PHE A 87 8.27 -1.38 -3.05
CA PHE A 87 8.98 -1.53 -4.33
C PHE A 87 9.86 -0.34 -4.71
N GLY A 88 9.69 0.83 -4.08
CA GLY A 88 10.39 2.05 -4.44
C GLY A 88 9.79 2.70 -5.67
#